data_AF-D9UI75-F1
#
_entry.id   AF-D9UI75-F1
#
_cell.length_a   1.000
_cell.length_b   1.000
_cell.length_c   1.000
_cell.angle_alpha   90.00
_cell.angle_beta   90.00
_cell.angle_gamma   90.00
#
_symmetry.space_group_name_H-M   'P 1'
#
loop_
_entity.id
_entity.type
_entity.pdbx_description
1 polymer ?
#
loop_
_entity_poly.entity_id
_entity_poly.type
_entity_poly.pdbx_seq_one_letter_code
_entity_poly.pdbx_strand_id
1 'polypeptide(L)'
;WESGAVAHAATDPFGQGPLPWLRASETYFDDTGRVVPWYVEHAPAPGAELRMPRPRREEGSPRSSDDVHQQIKGFTSTGAVAPGESIDFHVTVNPPQSYSMDFYRIGHYAGAGASKIASTPRLQGLTQPEPLLADRTVSCHHWWRTWRQLIPSYWKPGAYVAVLTTYDGHRSHIPFTVRDSEPADLLLLLPDVTWQAYNLYPEDGRTGASLYHAWDDKGGLLGEEDAAITVSFDRPFAGAGLPLHVGHAYDFIRWAERYGYDLAYADARDLHAGRVDPTRYRGLVFPGHDEYWSVPMRRTTERAKEAGTSLVFLSANTMYWQVELSASPSGVPDRLLTCRKRRGPGRATLWREVDRPEQELMGIQYAGRVPAPAPLVVRHAEHWLWEATGAHEGDELPGLVAGEADRYF
;
A
#
# COMPACT_ATOMS: atom_id res chain seq x y z
N TRP A 1 -8.85 -18.69 2.25
CA TRP A 1 -7.69 -18.38 3.08
C TRP A 1 -7.95 -16.99 3.56
N GLU A 2 -8.18 -16.82 4.85
CA GLU A 2 -8.49 -15.53 5.45
C GLU A 2 -7.27 -15.17 6.26
N SER A 3 -6.59 -14.09 5.89
CA SER A 3 -5.73 -13.39 6.83
C SER A 3 -6.60 -13.04 8.03
N GLY A 4 -6.45 -13.78 9.12
CA GLY A 4 -7.30 -13.60 10.30
C GLY A 4 -6.68 -12.69 11.36
N ALA A 5 -5.77 -11.80 10.95
CA ALA A 5 -5.86 -10.45 11.45
C ALA A 5 -7.04 -9.85 10.72
N VAL A 6 -8.12 -9.54 11.44
CA VAL A 6 -9.21 -8.72 10.90
C VAL A 6 -8.61 -7.35 10.61
N ALA A 7 -7.89 -7.23 9.49
CA ALA A 7 -7.54 -5.95 8.91
C ALA A 7 -8.89 -5.30 8.69
N HIS A 8 -9.15 -4.21 9.41
CA HIS A 8 -10.32 -3.42 9.12
C HIS A 8 -10.14 -2.98 7.67
N ALA A 9 -10.96 -3.58 6.82
CA ALA A 9 -11.07 -3.28 5.42
C ALA A 9 -10.97 -1.76 5.24
N ALA A 10 -10.00 -1.26 4.49
CA ALA A 10 -10.08 0.09 3.92
C ALA A 10 -11.17 0.12 2.81
N THR A 11 -12.40 -0.29 3.14
CA THR A 11 -13.59 -0.05 2.31
C THR A 11 -13.57 1.43 2.04
N ASP A 12 -13.75 1.88 0.78
CA ASP A 12 -13.70 3.30 0.37
C ASP A 12 -14.04 4.22 1.56
N PRO A 13 -13.03 4.69 2.31
CA PRO A 13 -13.26 5.31 3.62
C PRO A 13 -13.81 6.73 3.47
N PHE A 14 -14.04 7.15 2.22
CA PHE A 14 -14.47 8.47 1.82
C PHE A 14 -15.99 8.55 1.57
N GLY A 15 -16.73 7.47 1.89
CA GLY A 15 -18.20 7.41 2.02
C GLY A 15 -18.74 6.03 1.60
N GLN A 16 -19.26 5.18 2.50
CA GLN A 16 -20.46 5.41 3.33
C GLN A 16 -20.36 4.88 4.78
N GLY A 17 -21.24 5.41 5.65
CA GLY A 17 -21.59 4.86 6.97
C GLY A 17 -22.25 3.47 6.89
N PRO A 18 -22.72 2.92 8.03
CA PRO A 18 -22.69 1.49 8.35
C PRO A 18 -23.37 0.66 7.27
N LEU A 19 -22.69 -0.39 6.81
CA LEU A 19 -23.13 -1.25 5.71
C LEU A 19 -23.96 -2.43 6.22
N PRO A 20 -25.30 -2.40 6.21
CA PRO A 20 -26.03 -3.59 5.87
C PRO A 20 -26.02 -3.64 4.32
N TRP A 21 -25.61 -4.78 3.75
CA TRP A 21 -25.74 -5.17 2.33
C TRP A 21 -24.87 -4.55 1.21
N LEU A 22 -23.66 -3.98 1.44
CA LEU A 22 -22.75 -3.78 0.30
C LEU A 22 -22.09 -5.10 -0.13
N ARG A 23 -22.55 -5.55 -1.30
CA ARG A 23 -22.08 -6.71 -2.04
C ARG A 23 -21.43 -6.23 -3.33
N ALA A 24 -20.11 -6.22 -3.33
CA ALA A 24 -19.32 -6.72 -4.44
C ALA A 24 -18.15 -7.44 -3.78
N SER A 25 -18.01 -8.73 -4.08
CA SER A 25 -16.85 -9.51 -3.66
C SER A 25 -15.64 -8.94 -4.40
N GLU A 26 -15.02 -7.90 -3.86
CA GLU A 26 -13.67 -7.53 -4.27
C GLU A 26 -12.76 -8.64 -3.75
N THR A 27 -12.53 -9.62 -4.60
CA THR A 27 -11.60 -10.68 -4.33
C THR A 27 -10.29 -10.35 -5.02
N TYR A 28 -9.18 -10.33 -4.29
CA TYR A 28 -7.86 -10.19 -4.90
C TYR A 28 -7.15 -11.54 -4.90
N PHE A 29 -6.09 -11.68 -5.69
CA PHE A 29 -5.22 -12.85 -5.62
C PHE A 29 -4.18 -12.63 -4.52
N ASP A 30 -4.23 -13.44 -3.47
CA ASP A 30 -3.18 -13.47 -2.45
C ASP A 30 -1.86 -14.02 -3.03
N ASP A 31 -0.80 -13.96 -2.24
CA ASP A 31 0.54 -14.50 -2.50
C ASP A 31 0.56 -16.02 -2.78
N THR A 32 -0.60 -16.69 -2.81
CA THR A 32 -0.75 -18.10 -3.18
C THR A 32 -1.54 -18.30 -4.47
N GLY A 33 -1.89 -17.21 -5.17
CA GLY A 33 -2.72 -17.22 -6.37
C GLY A 33 -4.18 -17.58 -6.07
N ARG A 34 -4.65 -17.42 -4.84
CA ARG A 34 -6.04 -17.70 -4.45
C ARG A 34 -6.86 -16.42 -4.39
N VAL A 35 -8.07 -16.51 -4.91
CA VAL A 35 -9.12 -15.48 -4.85
C VAL A 35 -9.58 -15.36 -3.40
N VAL A 36 -9.18 -14.29 -2.71
CA VAL A 36 -9.53 -14.03 -1.31
C VAL A 36 -10.42 -12.79 -1.21
N PRO A 37 -11.56 -12.87 -0.50
CA PRO A 37 -12.43 -11.73 -0.32
C PRO A 37 -11.73 -10.68 0.55
N TRP A 38 -11.92 -9.41 0.19
CA TRP A 38 -11.45 -8.26 0.93
C TRP A 38 -11.93 -8.19 2.40
N TYR A 39 -12.98 -8.96 2.75
CA TYR A 39 -13.56 -9.00 4.09
C TYR A 39 -14.22 -10.36 4.40
N VAL A 40 -14.16 -10.77 5.67
CA VAL A 40 -15.05 -11.76 6.28
C VAL A 40 -15.63 -11.20 7.58
N GLU A 41 -16.95 -11.01 7.58
CA GLU A 41 -17.73 -10.52 8.72
C GLU A 41 -18.00 -11.68 9.67
N HIS A 42 -17.10 -11.88 10.64
CA HIS A 42 -17.18 -12.91 11.69
C HIS A 42 -17.28 -14.36 11.18
N ALA A 43 -16.45 -15.25 11.73
CA ALA A 43 -16.68 -16.69 11.56
C ALA A 43 -18.11 -17.03 12.06
N PRO A 44 -19.01 -17.61 11.24
CA PRO A 44 -20.25 -18.13 11.75
C PRO A 44 -19.94 -19.26 12.72
N ALA A 45 -20.81 -19.46 13.71
CA ALA A 45 -20.73 -20.63 14.58
C ALA A 45 -20.66 -21.91 13.74
N PRO A 46 -19.89 -22.93 14.15
CA PRO A 46 -19.70 -24.15 13.36
C PRO A 46 -21.05 -24.79 13.00
N GLY A 47 -21.36 -24.89 11.70
CA GLY A 47 -22.54 -25.62 11.19
C GLY A 47 -23.67 -24.79 10.56
N ALA A 48 -23.54 -23.46 10.39
CA ALA A 48 -24.54 -22.67 9.67
C ALA A 48 -24.31 -22.71 8.13
N GLU A 49 -25.28 -23.20 7.36
CA GLU A 49 -25.29 -23.08 5.90
C GLU A 49 -25.47 -21.62 5.47
N LEU A 50 -24.59 -21.13 4.60
CA LEU A 50 -24.65 -19.81 3.95
C LEU A 50 -25.86 -19.72 3.00
N ARG A 51 -27.04 -19.37 3.53
CA ARG A 51 -28.17 -18.95 2.71
C ARG A 51 -28.00 -17.49 2.30
N MET A 52 -27.50 -17.26 1.09
CA MET A 52 -27.39 -15.93 0.46
C MET A 52 -28.79 -15.38 0.09
N PRO A 53 -29.33 -14.34 0.75
CA PRO A 53 -30.57 -13.69 0.29
C PRO A 53 -30.28 -12.92 -1.00
N ARG A 54 -31.22 -12.73 -1.94
CA ARG A 54 -31.01 -11.85 -3.13
C ARG A 54 -31.26 -10.38 -2.75
N PRO A 55 -30.43 -9.40 -3.19
CA PRO A 55 -30.58 -8.00 -2.79
C PRO A 55 -31.44 -7.19 -3.78
N ARG A 56 -32.17 -6.18 -3.27
CA ARG A 56 -32.79 -5.10 -4.06
C ARG A 56 -31.74 -4.01 -4.31
N ARG A 57 -31.66 -3.50 -5.54
CA ARG A 57 -30.77 -2.40 -5.98
C ARG A 57 -31.39 -1.04 -5.64
N GLU A 58 -30.62 -0.13 -5.05
CA GLU A 58 -30.95 1.31 -5.04
C GLU A 58 -30.22 1.99 -6.20
N GLU A 59 -30.92 2.86 -6.92
CA GLU A 59 -30.33 3.66 -8.00
C GLU A 59 -29.45 4.77 -7.41
N GLY A 60 -28.19 4.88 -7.86
CA GLY A 60 -27.32 6.03 -7.56
C GLY A 60 -26.06 5.78 -6.72
N SER A 61 -25.76 4.54 -6.31
CA SER A 61 -24.49 4.23 -5.62
C SER A 61 -23.30 4.23 -6.61
N PRO A 62 -22.16 4.85 -6.29
CA PRO A 62 -20.94 4.77 -7.11
C PRO A 62 -20.47 3.33 -7.33
N ARG A 63 -19.82 3.06 -8.47
CA ARG A 63 -19.35 1.73 -8.89
C ARG A 63 -17.82 1.72 -8.94
N SER A 64 -17.17 0.68 -8.42
CA SER A 64 -15.72 0.51 -8.57
C SER A 64 -15.37 0.36 -10.06
N SER A 65 -14.27 0.98 -10.50
CA SER A 65 -13.72 0.81 -11.84
C SER A 65 -12.78 -0.38 -11.86
N ASP A 66 -12.88 -1.21 -12.89
CA ASP A 66 -12.05 -2.40 -13.08
C ASP A 66 -10.94 -2.18 -14.12
N ASP A 67 -9.94 -3.05 -14.12
CA ASP A 67 -8.78 -2.95 -15.02
C ASP A 67 -9.06 -3.47 -16.44
N VAL A 68 -10.17 -4.17 -16.65
CA VAL A 68 -10.58 -4.75 -17.94
C VAL A 68 -11.24 -3.68 -18.82
N HIS A 69 -12.18 -2.92 -18.26
CA HIS A 69 -12.92 -1.89 -18.96
C HIS A 69 -12.28 -0.51 -18.80
N GLN A 70 -11.49 -0.31 -17.72
CA GLN A 70 -10.80 0.95 -17.42
C GLN A 70 -11.73 2.17 -17.43
N GLN A 71 -12.91 2.05 -16.80
CA GLN A 71 -13.90 3.15 -16.78
C GLN A 71 -13.27 4.46 -16.31
N ILE A 72 -12.42 4.38 -15.28
CA ILE A 72 -11.47 5.43 -14.93
C ILE A 72 -10.28 4.84 -14.17
N LYS A 73 -9.06 5.17 -14.59
CA LYS A 73 -7.81 4.78 -13.90
C LYS A 73 -6.82 5.91 -13.94
N GLY A 74 -5.89 5.95 -12.99
CA GLY A 74 -4.81 6.91 -13.06
C GLY A 74 -3.70 6.68 -12.06
N PHE A 75 -2.66 7.49 -12.19
CA PHE A 75 -1.51 7.52 -11.30
C PHE A 75 -0.90 8.93 -11.27
N THR A 76 0.06 9.15 -10.38
CA THR A 76 0.81 10.40 -10.29
C THR A 76 2.25 10.24 -10.77
N SER A 77 2.82 11.31 -11.35
CA SER A 77 4.23 11.33 -11.77
C SER A 77 5.20 11.21 -10.59
N THR A 78 4.80 11.64 -9.40
CA THR A 78 5.55 11.56 -8.14
C THR A 78 4.62 11.06 -7.04
N GLY A 79 5.11 10.15 -6.19
CA GLY A 79 4.33 9.60 -5.06
C GLY A 79 4.17 10.61 -3.92
N ALA A 80 5.22 11.41 -3.69
CA ALA A 80 5.27 12.36 -2.59
C ALA A 80 5.66 13.77 -3.06
N VAL A 81 5.07 14.79 -2.43
CA VAL A 81 5.27 16.22 -2.70
C VAL A 81 5.22 17.02 -1.40
N ALA A 82 5.90 18.17 -1.33
CA ALA A 82 5.82 19.09 -0.20
C ALA A 82 4.78 20.21 -0.46
N PRO A 83 4.26 20.87 0.59
CA PRO A 83 3.45 22.08 0.41
C PRO A 83 4.18 23.14 -0.43
N GLY A 84 3.49 23.72 -1.40
CA GLY A 84 4.05 24.64 -2.39
C GLY A 84 4.56 23.97 -3.68
N GLU A 85 4.78 22.65 -3.67
CA GLU A 85 5.07 21.89 -4.88
C GLU A 85 3.79 21.53 -5.65
N SER A 86 3.94 20.87 -6.80
CA SER A 86 2.81 20.40 -7.60
C SER A 86 2.93 18.91 -7.90
N ILE A 87 1.80 18.23 -7.92
CA ILE A 87 1.68 16.84 -8.32
C ILE A 87 0.91 16.73 -9.65
N ASP A 88 1.46 15.96 -10.59
CA ASP A 88 0.86 15.74 -11.90
C ASP A 88 0.10 14.42 -11.92
N PHE A 89 -1.15 14.48 -12.39
CA PHE A 89 -2.03 13.33 -12.53
C PHE A 89 -2.15 12.92 -14.00
N HIS A 90 -2.10 11.61 -14.23
CA HIS A 90 -2.28 10.97 -15.52
C HIS A 90 -3.48 10.04 -15.41
N VAL A 91 -4.59 10.42 -16.06
CA VAL A 91 -5.88 9.72 -15.94
C VAL A 91 -6.35 9.27 -17.32
N THR A 92 -6.81 8.03 -17.40
CA THR A 92 -7.54 7.47 -18.54
C THR A 92 -9.01 7.29 -18.16
N VAL A 93 -9.91 7.55 -19.11
CA VAL A 93 -11.36 7.39 -18.96
C VAL A 93 -11.91 6.68 -20.20
N ASN A 94 -12.62 5.57 -20.00
CA ASN A 94 -13.14 4.74 -21.10
C ASN A 94 -14.58 4.26 -20.84
N PRO A 95 -15.58 4.64 -21.66
CA PRO A 95 -15.47 5.55 -22.81
C PRO A 95 -15.18 7.01 -22.36
N PRO A 96 -14.65 7.87 -23.24
CA PRO A 96 -14.40 9.27 -22.93
C PRO A 96 -15.65 9.97 -22.40
N GLN A 97 -15.53 10.56 -21.21
CA GLN A 97 -16.61 11.29 -20.55
C GLN A 97 -16.04 12.24 -19.50
N SER A 98 -16.87 13.16 -18.99
CA SER A 98 -16.43 14.04 -17.92
C SER A 98 -16.25 13.28 -16.60
N TYR A 99 -15.30 13.71 -15.79
CA TYR A 99 -15.04 13.19 -14.45
C TYR A 99 -14.66 14.32 -13.48
N SER A 100 -14.64 14.04 -12.19
CA SER A 100 -14.10 14.92 -11.16
C SER A 100 -13.09 14.18 -10.29
N MET A 101 -12.23 14.93 -9.61
CA MET A 101 -11.35 14.38 -8.58
C MET A 101 -11.63 15.09 -7.25
N ASP A 102 -11.90 14.30 -6.23
CA ASP A 102 -12.02 14.76 -4.85
C ASP A 102 -10.77 14.36 -4.08
N PHE A 103 -10.14 15.31 -3.41
CA PHE A 103 -8.94 15.06 -2.62
C PHE A 103 -9.33 14.86 -1.16
N TYR A 104 -8.86 13.77 -0.57
CA TYR A 104 -9.07 13.45 0.83
C TYR A 104 -7.74 13.31 1.54
N ARG A 105 -7.61 13.91 2.73
CA ARG A 105 -6.52 13.63 3.66
C ARG A 105 -6.96 12.48 4.56
N ILE A 106 -6.15 11.43 4.66
CA ILE A 106 -6.36 10.33 5.62
C ILE A 106 -6.10 10.83 7.04
N GLY A 107 -6.87 10.36 8.01
CA GLY A 107 -6.70 10.78 9.40
C GLY A 107 -7.83 10.34 10.32
N HIS A 108 -7.76 10.67 11.61
CA HIS A 108 -8.78 10.21 12.56
C HIS A 108 -10.16 10.84 12.30
N TYR A 109 -10.21 12.19 12.20
CA TYR A 109 -11.42 13.00 11.96
C TYR A 109 -12.66 12.55 12.75
N ALA A 110 -12.55 12.47 14.08
CA ALA A 110 -13.62 12.01 14.97
C ALA A 110 -14.19 10.62 14.59
N GLY A 111 -13.36 9.76 14.03
CA GLY A 111 -13.73 8.42 13.57
C GLY A 111 -14.07 8.34 12.08
N ALA A 112 -14.22 9.45 11.36
CA ALA A 112 -14.57 9.43 9.93
C ALA A 112 -13.47 8.83 9.03
N GLY A 113 -12.22 8.80 9.47
CA GLY A 113 -11.12 8.14 8.74
C GLY A 113 -10.50 8.95 7.61
N ALA A 114 -11.19 9.99 7.16
CA ALA A 114 -10.66 10.95 6.21
C ALA A 114 -11.47 12.25 6.22
N SER A 115 -10.90 13.30 5.62
CA SER A 115 -11.61 14.55 5.36
C SER A 115 -11.38 15.00 3.93
N LYS A 116 -12.47 15.37 3.25
CA LYS A 116 -12.41 15.98 1.92
C LYS A 116 -11.84 17.39 2.06
N ILE A 117 -10.73 17.65 1.40
CA ILE A 117 -10.00 18.92 1.50
C ILE A 117 -10.15 19.79 0.25
N ALA A 118 -10.41 19.20 -0.91
CA ALA A 118 -10.58 19.91 -2.17
C ALA A 118 -11.32 19.07 -3.21
N SER A 119 -11.78 19.75 -4.26
CA SER A 119 -12.33 19.13 -5.48
C SER A 119 -11.80 19.87 -6.70
N THR A 120 -11.63 19.15 -7.80
CA THR A 120 -11.45 19.77 -9.10
C THR A 120 -12.80 20.24 -9.67
N PRO A 121 -12.79 21.18 -10.64
CA PRO A 121 -13.89 21.29 -11.60
C PRO A 121 -14.13 19.96 -12.33
N ARG A 122 -15.25 19.83 -13.04
CA ARG A 122 -15.44 18.72 -13.97
C ARG A 122 -14.40 18.83 -15.09
N LEU A 123 -13.60 17.78 -15.23
CA LEU A 123 -12.58 17.62 -16.26
C LEU A 123 -13.16 16.78 -17.39
N GLN A 124 -12.68 17.00 -18.61
CA GLN A 124 -13.02 16.15 -19.76
C GLN A 124 -12.03 14.99 -19.80
N GLY A 125 -12.53 13.78 -19.56
CA GLY A 125 -11.74 12.55 -19.61
C GLY A 125 -11.58 12.05 -21.03
N LEU A 126 -10.37 11.59 -21.34
CA LEU A 126 -10.02 10.97 -22.61
C LEU A 126 -9.45 9.58 -22.33
N THR A 127 -9.59 8.67 -23.29
CA THR A 127 -8.91 7.39 -23.26
C THR A 127 -7.44 7.61 -23.62
N GLN A 128 -6.54 7.27 -22.70
CA GLN A 128 -5.10 7.31 -22.94
C GLN A 128 -4.68 6.11 -23.81
N PRO A 129 -3.51 6.14 -24.46
CA PRO A 129 -3.04 4.99 -25.23
C PRO A 129 -2.81 3.77 -24.32
N GLU A 130 -2.86 2.57 -24.90
CA GLU A 130 -2.65 1.33 -24.16
C GLU A 130 -1.29 1.30 -23.45
N PRO A 131 -1.19 0.66 -22.26
CA PRO A 131 0.07 0.50 -21.55
C PRO A 131 1.16 -0.13 -22.44
N LEU A 132 2.40 0.34 -22.30
CA LEU A 132 3.55 -0.26 -22.97
C LEU A 132 4.04 -1.47 -22.17
N LEU A 133 4.44 -2.51 -22.90
CA LEU A 133 5.00 -3.74 -22.36
C LEU A 133 6.45 -3.93 -22.84
N ALA A 134 7.35 -4.15 -21.89
CA ALA A 134 8.71 -4.64 -22.14
C ALA A 134 8.92 -5.90 -21.30
N ASP A 135 8.95 -7.06 -21.95
CA ASP A 135 8.74 -8.37 -21.31
C ASP A 135 7.43 -8.36 -20.51
N ARG A 136 7.49 -8.53 -19.18
CA ARG A 136 6.36 -8.42 -18.26
C ARG A 136 6.28 -7.05 -17.56
N THR A 137 7.16 -6.11 -17.89
CA THR A 137 7.15 -4.77 -17.29
C THR A 137 6.08 -3.92 -17.96
N VAL A 138 5.02 -3.60 -17.23
CA VAL A 138 3.95 -2.70 -17.69
C VAL A 138 4.28 -1.25 -17.31
N SER A 139 4.13 -0.32 -18.25
CA SER A 139 4.33 1.12 -18.00
C SER A 139 3.40 2.01 -18.84
N CYS A 140 2.85 3.02 -18.17
CA CYS A 140 1.98 4.06 -18.71
C CYS A 140 2.68 5.44 -18.73
N HIS A 141 4.01 5.50 -18.63
CA HIS A 141 4.78 6.76 -18.56
C HIS A 141 4.55 7.73 -19.73
N HIS A 142 4.01 7.24 -20.85
CA HIS A 142 3.71 8.02 -22.04
C HIS A 142 2.29 8.63 -22.04
N TRP A 143 1.47 8.34 -21.01
CA TRP A 143 0.16 8.96 -20.86
C TRP A 143 0.31 10.47 -20.68
N TRP A 144 -0.56 11.24 -21.32
CA TRP A 144 -0.56 12.69 -21.17
C TRP A 144 -1.01 13.08 -19.76
N ARG A 145 -0.38 14.12 -19.20
CA ARG A 145 -0.84 14.75 -17.96
C ARG A 145 -2.24 15.33 -18.18
N THR A 146 -3.21 14.89 -17.41
CA THR A 146 -4.59 15.39 -17.46
C THR A 146 -4.85 16.54 -16.50
N TRP A 147 -4.14 16.57 -15.36
CA TRP A 147 -4.28 17.61 -14.36
C TRP A 147 -2.97 17.85 -13.61
N ARG A 148 -2.77 19.08 -13.15
CA ARG A 148 -1.70 19.45 -12.21
C ARG A 148 -2.33 20.07 -10.99
N GLN A 149 -2.15 19.45 -9.83
CA GLN A 149 -2.58 20.02 -8.57
C GLN A 149 -1.40 20.74 -7.92
N LEU A 150 -1.51 22.06 -7.77
CA LEU A 150 -0.62 22.80 -6.87
C LEU A 150 -1.02 22.45 -5.43
N ILE A 151 -0.08 22.01 -4.60
CA ILE A 151 -0.33 21.73 -3.18
C ILE A 151 -0.27 23.05 -2.42
N PRO A 152 -1.41 23.59 -1.95
CA PRO A 152 -1.40 24.83 -1.19
C PRO A 152 -0.64 24.66 0.13
N SER A 153 -0.03 25.74 0.63
CA SER A 153 0.71 25.73 1.90
C SER A 153 -0.12 25.37 3.13
N TYR A 154 -1.45 25.46 3.04
CA TYR A 154 -2.36 25.09 4.12
C TYR A 154 -2.76 23.60 4.10
N TRP A 155 -2.39 22.84 3.08
CA TRP A 155 -2.56 21.38 3.11
C TRP A 155 -1.60 20.81 4.14
N LYS A 156 -2.16 20.15 5.15
CA LYS A 156 -1.36 19.53 6.21
C LYS A 156 -0.55 18.37 5.63
N PRO A 157 0.66 18.11 6.13
CA PRO A 157 1.35 16.85 5.86
C PRO A 157 0.45 15.63 6.17
N GLY A 158 0.62 14.56 5.43
CA GLY A 158 -0.23 13.37 5.55
C GLY A 158 -0.23 12.47 4.33
N ALA A 159 -0.86 11.31 4.50
CA ALA A 159 -1.31 10.48 3.38
C ALA A 159 -2.60 11.05 2.79
N TYR A 160 -2.71 11.06 1.47
CA TYR A 160 -3.84 11.56 0.72
C TYR A 160 -4.31 10.55 -0.31
N VAL A 161 -5.57 10.68 -0.71
CA VAL A 161 -6.15 9.95 -1.83
C VAL A 161 -6.92 10.91 -2.71
N ALA A 162 -6.64 10.88 -4.02
CA ALA A 162 -7.50 11.47 -5.02
C ALA A 162 -8.55 10.44 -5.46
N VAL A 163 -9.82 10.71 -5.17
CA VAL A 163 -10.96 9.89 -5.59
C VAL A 163 -11.44 10.40 -6.94
N LEU A 164 -11.20 9.62 -7.98
CA LEU A 164 -11.69 9.88 -9.34
C LEU A 164 -13.14 9.43 -9.43
N THR A 165 -14.03 10.23 -10.01
CA THR A 165 -15.43 9.83 -10.25
C THR A 165 -15.89 10.29 -11.62
N THR A 166 -16.27 9.36 -12.51
CA THR A 166 -16.85 9.65 -13.81
C THR A 166 -18.31 10.13 -13.68
N TYR A 167 -18.83 10.74 -14.74
CA TYR A 167 -20.21 11.21 -14.80
C TYR A 167 -21.23 10.09 -14.56
N ASP A 168 -20.98 8.89 -15.09
CA ASP A 168 -21.80 7.70 -14.87
C ASP A 168 -21.51 6.97 -13.54
N GLY A 169 -20.70 7.56 -12.66
CA GLY A 169 -20.50 7.13 -11.28
C GLY A 169 -19.48 6.01 -11.07
N HIS A 170 -18.61 5.71 -12.05
CA HIS A 170 -17.46 4.84 -11.82
C HIS A 170 -16.35 5.56 -11.04
N ARG A 171 -15.67 4.82 -10.16
CA ARG A 171 -14.65 5.35 -9.25
C ARG A 171 -13.34 4.57 -9.28
N SER A 172 -12.24 5.30 -9.11
CA SER A 172 -10.92 4.75 -8.86
C SER A 172 -10.13 5.73 -7.99
N HIS A 173 -9.06 5.27 -7.37
CA HIS A 173 -8.28 5.99 -6.39
C HIS A 173 -6.86 6.21 -6.87
N ILE A 174 -6.24 7.29 -6.40
CA ILE A 174 -4.81 7.51 -6.56
C ILE A 174 -4.25 7.97 -5.21
N PRO A 175 -3.53 7.10 -4.47
CA PRO A 175 -2.83 7.52 -3.25
C PRO A 175 -1.65 8.43 -3.58
N PHE A 176 -1.39 9.40 -2.72
CA PHE A 176 -0.17 10.22 -2.77
C PHE A 176 0.13 10.78 -1.38
N THR A 177 1.35 11.27 -1.19
CA THR A 177 1.83 11.77 0.10
C THR A 177 2.12 13.26 0.03
N VAL A 178 1.61 14.02 1.00
CA VAL A 178 2.09 15.39 1.25
C VAL A 178 3.09 15.30 2.39
N ARG A 179 4.36 15.47 2.05
CA ARG A 179 5.48 15.37 2.98
C ARG A 179 5.58 16.61 3.84
N ASP A 180 6.15 16.41 5.02
CA ASP A 180 6.49 17.52 5.88
C ASP A 180 7.74 18.25 5.36
N SER A 181 7.77 19.57 5.54
CA SER A 181 8.96 20.39 5.37
C SER A 181 9.76 20.51 6.66
N GLU A 182 9.12 20.29 7.81
CA GLU A 182 9.72 20.35 9.15
C GLU A 182 9.59 19.01 9.89
N PRO A 183 10.50 18.69 10.82
CA PRO A 183 10.47 17.41 11.52
C PRO A 183 9.44 17.45 12.64
N ALA A 184 8.55 16.45 12.63
CA ALA A 184 7.71 16.09 13.76
C ALA A 184 8.47 15.20 14.76
N ASP A 185 7.84 14.79 15.86
CA ASP A 185 8.44 13.81 16.78
C ASP A 185 8.65 12.44 16.10
N LEU A 186 7.70 11.97 15.28
CA LEU A 186 7.76 10.68 14.58
C LEU A 186 7.68 10.85 13.06
N LEU A 187 8.45 10.06 12.31
CA LEU A 187 8.32 9.94 10.86
C LEU A 187 7.61 8.63 10.51
N LEU A 188 6.44 8.73 9.90
CA LEU A 188 5.74 7.59 9.29
C LEU A 188 6.23 7.37 7.86
N LEU A 189 6.78 6.19 7.58
CA LEU A 189 7.29 5.81 6.27
C LEU A 189 6.28 4.91 5.56
N LEU A 190 5.63 5.41 4.52
CA LEU A 190 4.69 4.62 3.73
C LEU A 190 5.45 3.64 2.82
N PRO A 191 5.12 2.34 2.82
CA PRO A 191 5.89 1.31 2.13
C PRO A 191 5.56 1.25 0.62
N ASP A 192 5.71 2.38 -0.07
CA ASP A 192 5.33 2.55 -1.47
C ASP A 192 6.14 1.66 -2.44
N VAL A 193 7.36 1.29 -2.06
CA VAL A 193 8.18 0.29 -2.76
C VAL A 193 7.54 -1.09 -2.69
N THR A 194 7.11 -1.52 -1.50
CA THR A 194 6.44 -2.81 -1.30
C THR A 194 5.07 -2.83 -1.98
N TRP A 195 4.29 -1.76 -1.85
CA TRP A 195 3.03 -1.58 -2.58
C TRP A 195 3.20 -1.74 -4.09
N GLN A 196 4.26 -1.17 -4.66
CA GLN A 196 4.50 -1.29 -6.10
C GLN A 196 5.02 -2.69 -6.50
N ALA A 197 5.78 -3.35 -5.62
CA ALA A 197 6.22 -4.73 -5.82
C ALA A 197 5.04 -5.69 -5.98
N TYR A 198 3.96 -5.47 -5.24
CA TYR A 198 2.74 -6.29 -5.28
C TYR A 198 1.72 -5.86 -6.34
N ASN A 199 1.85 -4.66 -6.91
CA ASN A 199 0.89 -4.13 -7.88
C ASN A 199 0.83 -4.99 -9.16
N LEU A 200 -0.27 -5.72 -9.36
CA LEU A 200 -0.53 -6.61 -10.49
C LEU A 200 -1.11 -5.88 -11.72
N TYR A 201 -1.13 -4.55 -11.73
CA TYR A 201 -1.79 -3.79 -12.78
C TYR A 201 -1.26 -4.10 -14.21
N PRO A 202 -2.16 -4.22 -15.20
CA PRO A 202 -3.62 -4.31 -15.04
C PRO A 202 -4.06 -5.74 -14.67
N GLU A 203 -5.04 -5.87 -13.77
CA GLU A 203 -5.75 -7.14 -13.54
C GLU A 203 -6.78 -7.42 -14.66
N ASP A 204 -6.29 -7.48 -15.90
CA ASP A 204 -7.07 -7.71 -17.11
C ASP A 204 -7.12 -9.19 -17.54
N GLY A 205 -6.41 -10.06 -16.80
CA GLY A 205 -6.29 -11.48 -17.12
C GLY A 205 -5.32 -11.77 -18.28
N ARG A 206 -4.45 -10.83 -18.66
CA ARG A 206 -3.56 -10.99 -19.84
C ARG A 206 -2.18 -10.37 -19.68
N THR A 207 -2.11 -9.11 -19.25
CA THR A 207 -0.88 -8.31 -19.38
C THR A 207 -0.28 -7.87 -18.05
N GLY A 208 -1.08 -7.86 -16.98
CA GLY A 208 -0.63 -7.45 -15.65
C GLY A 208 0.49 -8.32 -15.07
N ALA A 209 1.40 -7.65 -14.38
CA ALA A 209 2.48 -8.32 -13.66
C ALA A 209 2.95 -7.50 -12.45
N SER A 210 3.25 -8.22 -11.38
CA SER A 210 3.94 -7.77 -10.18
C SER A 210 5.26 -8.55 -10.02
N LEU A 211 5.98 -8.33 -8.91
CA LEU A 211 7.15 -9.12 -8.54
C LEU A 211 6.79 -10.49 -7.94
N TYR A 212 5.50 -10.81 -7.85
CA TYR A 212 4.98 -12.06 -7.27
C TYR A 212 4.11 -12.87 -8.24
N HIS A 213 3.32 -12.17 -9.05
CA HIS A 213 2.41 -12.79 -9.99
C HIS A 213 2.48 -12.13 -11.36
N ALA A 214 2.11 -12.87 -12.40
CA ALA A 214 1.89 -12.29 -13.71
C ALA A 214 0.84 -13.09 -14.49
N TRP A 215 0.12 -12.42 -15.37
CA TRP A 215 -0.81 -13.08 -16.28
C TRP A 215 -0.07 -13.71 -17.47
N ASP A 216 -0.58 -14.83 -17.97
CA ASP A 216 -0.18 -15.40 -19.25
C ASP A 216 -1.20 -15.11 -20.36
N ASP A 217 -0.81 -15.38 -21.61
CA ASP A 217 -1.67 -15.14 -22.79
C ASP A 217 -2.96 -15.99 -22.80
N LYS A 218 -3.08 -16.98 -21.92
CA LYS A 218 -4.22 -17.89 -21.78
C LYS A 218 -5.12 -17.53 -20.60
N GLY A 219 -4.81 -16.47 -19.86
CA GLY A 219 -5.54 -16.06 -18.66
C GLY A 219 -5.23 -16.87 -17.41
N GLY A 220 -4.10 -17.58 -17.40
CA GLY A 220 -3.53 -18.20 -16.22
C GLY A 220 -2.75 -17.18 -15.37
N LEU A 221 -2.95 -17.21 -14.06
CA LEU A 221 -2.14 -16.45 -13.12
C LEU A 221 -0.91 -17.28 -12.75
N LEU A 222 0.26 -16.79 -13.16
CA LEU A 222 1.55 -17.42 -12.88
C LEU A 222 2.09 -17.01 -11.51
N GLY A 223 2.90 -17.88 -10.93
CA GLY A 223 3.54 -17.65 -9.64
C GLY A 223 4.86 -16.88 -9.72
N GLU A 224 5.53 -16.78 -8.58
CA GLU A 224 6.75 -15.99 -8.40
C GLU A 224 7.89 -16.40 -9.34
N GLU A 225 7.94 -17.64 -9.82
CA GLU A 225 8.97 -18.14 -10.73
C GLU A 225 8.87 -17.61 -12.17
N ASP A 226 7.69 -17.10 -12.56
CA ASP A 226 7.42 -16.53 -13.88
C ASP A 226 6.96 -15.07 -13.83
N ALA A 227 6.80 -14.50 -12.63
CA ALA A 227 6.50 -13.09 -12.39
C ALA A 227 7.53 -12.11 -13.02
N ALA A 228 7.21 -10.82 -13.02
CA ALA A 228 8.12 -9.79 -13.52
C ALA A 228 9.35 -9.65 -12.59
N ILE A 229 10.49 -9.29 -13.18
CA ILE A 229 11.73 -8.95 -12.45
C ILE A 229 11.79 -7.44 -12.18
N THR A 230 11.15 -6.65 -13.04
CA THR A 230 11.11 -5.19 -12.96
C THR A 230 9.66 -4.73 -13.09
N VAL A 231 9.27 -3.73 -12.30
CA VAL A 231 7.98 -3.05 -12.36
C VAL A 231 8.17 -1.54 -12.39
N SER A 232 7.26 -0.81 -13.04
CA SER A 232 7.34 0.66 -13.17
C SER A 232 6.38 1.33 -12.20
N PHE A 233 6.76 2.45 -11.58
CA PHE A 233 5.86 3.32 -10.81
C PHE A 233 4.95 4.19 -11.71
N ASP A 234 5.24 4.26 -13.01
CA ASP A 234 4.44 5.01 -13.98
C ASP A 234 3.24 4.20 -14.45
N ARG A 235 2.41 3.71 -13.52
CA ARG A 235 1.19 2.94 -13.82
C ARG A 235 0.18 3.05 -12.66
N PRO A 236 -1.13 2.93 -12.93
CA PRO A 236 -2.13 2.82 -11.87
C PRO A 236 -1.88 1.65 -10.92
N PHE A 237 -2.52 1.70 -9.75
CA PHE A 237 -2.73 0.50 -8.95
C PHE A 237 -3.89 -0.31 -9.53
N ALA A 238 -3.77 -1.64 -9.45
CA ALA A 238 -4.81 -2.56 -9.88
C ALA A 238 -6.13 -2.37 -9.13
N GLY A 239 -7.22 -2.94 -9.66
CA GLY A 239 -8.52 -2.95 -9.00
C GLY A 239 -9.02 -1.55 -8.68
N ALA A 240 -9.40 -1.25 -7.45
CA ALA A 240 -9.95 0.06 -7.10
C ALA A 240 -8.95 1.25 -7.21
N GLY A 241 -7.69 1.03 -7.59
CA GLY A 241 -6.64 2.06 -7.61
C GLY A 241 -5.99 2.27 -6.23
N LEU A 242 -6.18 1.32 -5.32
CA LEU A 242 -5.55 1.34 -4.01
C LEU A 242 -4.47 0.25 -3.92
N PRO A 243 -3.36 0.50 -3.22
CA PRO A 243 -2.32 -0.49 -3.03
C PRO A 243 -2.79 -1.67 -2.20
N LEU A 244 -2.26 -2.86 -2.49
CA LEU A 244 -2.37 -3.99 -1.57
C LEU A 244 -1.71 -3.60 -0.22
N HIS A 245 -2.29 -4.05 0.90
CA HIS A 245 -1.82 -3.76 2.26
C HIS A 245 -1.90 -2.28 2.72
N VAL A 246 -2.48 -1.37 1.92
CA VAL A 246 -2.65 0.04 2.32
C VAL A 246 -3.44 0.22 3.63
N GLY A 247 -4.31 -0.75 3.95
CA GLY A 247 -5.12 -0.77 5.18
C GLY A 247 -4.29 -0.67 6.46
N HIS A 248 -3.10 -1.27 6.51
CA HIS A 248 -2.25 -1.20 7.70
C HIS A 248 -1.76 0.23 8.00
N ALA A 249 -1.36 0.96 6.95
CA ALA A 249 -0.99 2.36 7.07
C ALA A 249 -2.20 3.22 7.45
N TYR A 250 -3.36 2.96 6.83
CA TYR A 250 -4.61 3.65 7.15
C TYR A 250 -5.02 3.49 8.62
N ASP A 251 -4.98 2.27 9.14
CA ASP A 251 -5.34 1.97 10.54
C ASP A 251 -4.36 2.63 11.52
N PHE A 252 -3.05 2.55 11.25
CA PHE A 252 -2.04 3.21 12.07
C PHE A 252 -2.25 4.73 12.09
N ILE A 253 -2.47 5.36 10.94
CA ILE A 253 -2.70 6.81 10.84
C ILE A 253 -3.90 7.23 11.68
N ARG A 254 -5.02 6.51 11.58
CA ARG A 254 -6.22 6.81 12.35
C ARG A 254 -6.01 6.63 13.84
N TRP A 255 -5.30 5.59 14.24
CA TRP A 255 -4.96 5.34 15.64
C TRP A 255 -4.04 6.45 16.19
N ALA A 256 -2.96 6.75 15.49
CA ALA A 256 -1.97 7.71 15.94
C ALA A 256 -2.56 9.13 16.04
N GLU A 257 -3.32 9.56 15.02
CA GLU A 257 -3.98 10.87 15.07
C GLU A 257 -5.09 10.93 16.12
N ARG A 258 -5.76 9.82 16.44
CA ARG A 258 -6.76 9.77 17.53
C ARG A 258 -6.15 10.13 18.88
N TYR A 259 -4.92 9.68 19.12
CA TYR A 259 -4.18 9.93 20.36
C TYR A 259 -3.30 11.19 20.30
N GLY A 260 -3.30 11.92 19.17
CA GLY A 260 -2.60 13.19 19.04
C GLY A 260 -1.08 13.04 18.90
N TYR A 261 -0.58 11.91 18.38
CA TYR A 261 0.83 11.78 18.03
C TYR A 261 1.21 12.80 16.94
N ASP A 262 2.36 13.44 17.12
CA ASP A 262 2.94 14.37 16.15
C ASP A 262 3.67 13.59 15.05
N LEU A 263 3.08 13.56 13.85
CA LEU A 263 3.51 12.73 12.73
C LEU A 263 3.93 13.56 11.52
N ALA A 264 5.14 13.29 11.04
CA ALA A 264 5.57 13.60 9.68
C ALA A 264 5.35 12.37 8.78
N TYR A 265 5.30 12.60 7.47
CA TYR A 265 5.00 11.57 6.48
C TYR A 265 6.03 11.61 5.35
N ALA A 266 6.47 10.44 4.92
CA ALA A 266 7.30 10.26 3.74
C ALA A 266 7.06 8.89 3.11
N ASP A 267 7.40 8.76 1.83
CA ASP A 267 7.41 7.48 1.14
C ASP A 267 8.74 6.77 1.38
N ALA A 268 8.78 5.44 1.31
CA ALA A 268 10.01 4.66 1.39
C ALA A 268 11.03 5.08 0.30
N ARG A 269 10.55 5.51 -0.88
CA ARG A 269 11.42 6.11 -1.91
C ARG A 269 12.07 7.45 -1.51
N ASP A 270 11.48 8.22 -0.59
CA ASP A 270 12.13 9.43 -0.09
C ASP A 270 13.35 9.10 0.77
N LEU A 271 13.27 8.00 1.53
CA LEU A 271 14.40 7.45 2.27
C LEU A 271 15.48 6.92 1.32
N HIS A 272 15.09 6.25 0.22
CA HIS A 272 16.02 5.85 -0.84
C HIS A 272 16.77 7.04 -1.44
N ALA A 273 16.03 8.08 -1.83
CA ALA A 273 16.56 9.25 -2.53
C ALA A 273 17.28 10.24 -1.60
N GLY A 274 17.28 10.01 -0.28
CA GLY A 274 17.84 10.94 0.71
C GLY A 274 17.10 12.28 0.78
N ARG A 275 15.81 12.31 0.41
CA ARG A 275 14.97 13.52 0.45
C ARG A 275 14.50 13.85 1.86
N VAL A 276 14.56 12.88 2.76
CA VAL A 276 14.28 13.04 4.18
C VAL A 276 15.51 12.63 4.97
N ASP A 277 15.88 13.44 5.95
CA ASP A 277 16.90 13.11 6.94
C ASP A 277 16.24 12.47 8.16
N PRO A 278 16.30 11.13 8.32
CA PRO A 278 15.64 10.45 9.43
C PRO A 278 16.26 10.74 10.79
N THR A 279 17.48 11.30 10.85
CA THR A 279 18.14 11.63 12.13
C THR A 279 17.49 12.81 12.86
N ARG A 280 16.62 13.56 12.16
CA ARG A 280 15.87 14.69 12.72
C ARG A 280 14.66 14.28 13.57
N TYR A 281 14.30 12.99 13.56
CA TYR A 281 13.10 12.46 14.23
C TYR A 281 13.49 11.64 15.46
N ARG A 282 12.59 11.58 16.45
CA ARG A 282 12.78 10.73 17.63
C ARG A 282 12.53 9.25 17.31
N GLY A 283 11.62 8.98 16.38
CA GLY A 283 11.30 7.63 15.95
C GLY A 283 10.88 7.54 14.49
N LEU A 284 11.27 6.44 13.84
CA LEU A 284 10.75 6.04 12.53
C LEU A 284 9.71 4.95 12.73
N VAL A 285 8.56 5.07 12.07
CA VAL A 285 7.49 4.07 12.11
C VAL A 285 7.30 3.48 10.73
N PHE A 286 7.37 2.15 10.65
CA PHE A 286 7.11 1.36 9.45
C PHE A 286 5.77 0.62 9.64
N PRO A 287 4.67 1.14 9.04
CA PRO A 287 3.34 0.60 9.26
C PRO A 287 3.05 -0.56 8.29
N GLY A 288 2.74 -1.73 8.85
CA GLY A 288 2.34 -2.87 8.02
C GLY A 288 3.48 -3.44 7.17
N HIS A 289 3.10 -4.22 6.17
CA HIS A 289 4.01 -5.06 5.38
C HIS A 289 5.02 -4.24 4.56
N ASP A 290 6.31 -4.30 4.93
CA ASP A 290 7.39 -3.54 4.29
C ASP A 290 8.57 -4.44 3.86
N GLU A 291 8.28 -5.33 2.92
CA GLU A 291 9.14 -6.46 2.52
C GLU A 291 10.32 -6.07 1.62
N TYR A 292 10.17 -5.05 0.76
CA TYR A 292 11.14 -4.74 -0.31
C TYR A 292 11.97 -3.50 -0.02
N TRP A 293 13.27 -3.68 0.18
CA TRP A 293 14.16 -2.62 0.64
C TRP A 293 15.38 -2.44 -0.25
N SER A 294 15.68 -1.18 -0.58
CA SER A 294 16.90 -0.83 -1.31
C SER A 294 18.09 -0.63 -0.38
N VAL A 295 19.30 -0.74 -0.91
CA VAL A 295 20.53 -0.47 -0.13
C VAL A 295 20.57 0.93 0.47
N PRO A 296 20.22 2.01 -0.25
CA PRO A 296 20.15 3.34 0.34
C PRO A 296 19.13 3.47 1.48
N MET A 297 17.96 2.82 1.38
CA MET A 297 16.96 2.83 2.46
C MET A 297 17.54 2.24 3.74
N ARG A 298 18.07 1.01 3.66
CA ARG A 298 18.68 0.34 4.82
C ARG A 298 19.78 1.17 5.45
N ARG A 299 20.72 1.67 4.65
CA ARG A 299 21.85 2.48 5.14
C ARG A 299 21.39 3.74 5.84
N THR A 300 20.34 4.39 5.33
CA THR A 300 19.83 5.62 5.94
C THR A 300 19.11 5.33 7.26
N THR A 301 18.36 4.22 7.34
CA THR A 301 17.74 3.74 8.59
C THR A 301 18.78 3.32 9.63
N GLU A 302 19.84 2.62 9.22
CA GLU A 302 20.95 2.25 10.11
C GLU A 302 21.62 3.47 10.71
N ARG A 303 21.90 4.50 9.90
CA ARG A 303 22.46 5.78 10.39
C ARG A 303 21.53 6.48 11.36
N ALA A 304 20.22 6.45 11.13
CA ALA A 304 19.24 7.03 12.05
C ALA A 304 19.30 6.32 13.42
N LYS A 305 19.31 4.99 13.42
CA LYS A 305 19.48 4.18 14.63
C LYS A 305 20.79 4.49 15.35
N GLU A 306 21.90 4.57 14.62
CA GLU A 306 23.22 4.93 15.18
C GLU A 306 23.26 6.35 15.76
N ALA A 307 22.47 7.28 15.21
CA ALA A 307 22.31 8.64 15.71
C ALA A 307 21.33 8.76 16.89
N GLY A 308 20.67 7.66 17.30
CA GLY A 308 19.76 7.62 18.44
C GLY A 308 18.27 7.72 18.09
N THR A 309 17.90 7.67 16.81
CA THR A 309 16.50 7.58 16.39
C THR A 309 15.96 6.18 16.67
N SER A 310 14.79 6.08 17.33
CA SER A 310 14.13 4.80 17.59
C SER A 310 13.49 4.23 16.32
N LEU A 311 13.42 2.91 16.19
CA LEU A 311 12.75 2.24 15.06
C LEU A 311 11.56 1.44 15.57
N VAL A 312 10.41 1.59 14.93
CA VAL A 312 9.17 0.88 15.24
C VAL A 312 8.68 0.16 13.99
N PHE A 313 8.80 -1.17 13.99
CA PHE A 313 8.29 -2.04 12.93
C PHE A 313 7.00 -2.69 13.39
N LEU A 314 5.91 -2.47 12.66
CA LEU A 314 4.56 -2.95 13.01
C LEU A 314 4.10 -4.09 12.09
N SER A 315 5.03 -4.96 11.69
CA SER A 315 4.82 -6.09 10.79
C SER A 315 5.89 -7.16 10.93
N ALA A 316 5.69 -8.26 10.22
CA ALA A 316 6.69 -9.31 9.98
C ALA A 316 7.22 -9.19 8.54
N ASN A 317 8.23 -10.00 8.19
CA ASN A 317 8.80 -10.09 6.85
C ASN A 317 9.32 -8.73 6.31
N THR A 318 9.69 -7.84 7.22
CA THR A 318 10.25 -6.54 6.85
C THR A 318 11.69 -6.69 6.39
N MET A 319 12.07 -5.93 5.36
CA MET A 319 13.42 -5.94 4.80
C MET A 319 13.88 -7.35 4.41
N TYR A 320 13.00 -8.12 3.78
CA TYR A 320 13.30 -9.49 3.35
C TYR A 320 14.01 -9.51 1.99
N TRP A 321 13.48 -8.78 1.00
CA TRP A 321 14.06 -8.69 -0.34
C TRP A 321 14.90 -7.43 -0.52
N GLN A 322 16.10 -7.59 -1.08
CA GLN A 322 16.88 -6.47 -1.57
C GLN A 322 16.44 -6.08 -2.99
N VAL A 323 16.19 -4.78 -3.20
CA VAL A 323 15.76 -4.22 -4.49
C VAL A 323 16.64 -3.08 -4.99
N GLU A 324 16.53 -2.82 -6.29
CA GLU A 324 17.18 -1.72 -6.99
C GLU A 324 16.11 -0.77 -7.54
N LEU A 325 16.34 0.54 -7.37
CA LEU A 325 15.53 1.59 -8.00
C LEU A 325 16.38 2.27 -9.07
N SER A 326 15.81 2.40 -10.27
CA SER A 326 16.49 3.01 -11.42
C SER A 326 15.57 3.98 -12.17
N ALA A 327 16.17 4.78 -13.05
CA ALA A 327 15.44 5.79 -13.81
C ALA A 327 14.48 5.17 -14.84
N SER A 328 13.36 5.85 -15.09
CA SER A 328 12.48 5.55 -16.23
C SER A 328 13.20 5.75 -17.56
N PRO A 329 12.67 5.23 -18.68
CA PRO A 329 13.18 5.54 -20.03
C PRO A 329 13.24 7.05 -20.34
N SER A 330 12.41 7.86 -19.67
CA SER A 330 12.40 9.32 -19.80
C SER A 330 13.46 10.03 -18.94
N GLY A 331 14.26 9.29 -18.17
CA GLY A 331 15.33 9.82 -17.32
C GLY A 331 14.90 10.25 -15.92
N VAL A 332 13.62 10.14 -15.57
CA VAL A 332 13.14 10.43 -14.20
C VAL A 332 13.66 9.34 -13.25
N PRO A 333 14.39 9.67 -12.17
CA PRO A 333 14.96 8.69 -11.24
C PRO A 333 13.88 7.94 -10.45
N ASP A 334 14.25 6.79 -9.90
CA ASP A 334 13.44 6.02 -8.93
C ASP A 334 12.04 5.59 -9.44
N ARG A 335 11.94 5.31 -10.74
CA ARG A 335 10.69 4.93 -11.42
C ARG A 335 10.62 3.46 -11.82
N LEU A 336 11.74 2.75 -11.89
CA LEU A 336 11.79 1.32 -12.15
C LEU A 336 12.28 0.59 -10.90
N LEU A 337 11.48 -0.34 -10.40
CA LEU A 337 11.77 -1.20 -9.27
C LEU A 337 12.16 -2.58 -9.76
N THR A 338 13.37 -3.03 -9.45
CA THR A 338 13.90 -4.33 -9.87
C THR A 338 14.19 -5.20 -8.66
N CYS A 339 13.60 -6.39 -8.63
CA CYS A 339 13.91 -7.44 -7.67
C CYS A 339 14.22 -8.74 -8.40
N ARG A 340 15.42 -9.25 -8.19
CA ARG A 340 15.93 -10.39 -8.94
C ARG A 340 15.80 -11.67 -8.10
N LYS A 341 14.58 -12.05 -7.71
CA LYS A 341 14.28 -13.17 -6.79
C LYS A 341 14.89 -14.50 -7.25
N ARG A 342 16.11 -14.81 -6.80
CA ARG A 342 16.89 -16.03 -7.15
C ARG A 342 17.01 -16.35 -8.65
N ARG A 343 16.75 -15.37 -9.53
CA ARG A 343 16.85 -15.50 -10.99
C ARG A 343 18.15 -14.90 -11.53
N GLY A 344 18.87 -15.69 -12.32
CA GLY A 344 20.11 -15.31 -13.00
C GLY A 344 21.39 -15.64 -12.21
N PRO A 345 22.58 -15.42 -12.80
CA PRO A 345 23.85 -15.78 -12.18
C PRO A 345 24.10 -15.03 -10.86
N GLY A 346 24.52 -15.76 -9.81
CA GLY A 346 24.95 -15.19 -8.52
C GLY A 346 23.82 -14.78 -7.56
N ARG A 347 22.65 -15.42 -7.58
CA ARG A 347 21.45 -14.86 -6.92
C ARG A 347 20.91 -15.68 -5.76
N ALA A 348 21.26 -15.23 -4.57
CA ALA A 348 20.24 -14.86 -3.61
C ALA A 348 19.86 -13.38 -3.79
N THR A 349 18.67 -13.00 -3.34
CA THR A 349 18.22 -11.59 -3.24
C THR A 349 17.66 -11.28 -1.86
N LEU A 350 17.68 -12.26 -0.97
CA LEU A 350 17.37 -12.06 0.43
C LEU A 350 18.48 -11.25 1.06
N TRP A 351 18.12 -10.30 1.91
CA TRP A 351 19.10 -9.49 2.63
C TRP A 351 20.14 -10.35 3.36
N ARG A 352 19.67 -11.36 4.09
CA ARG A 352 20.49 -12.35 4.82
C ARG A 352 21.42 -13.22 3.98
N GLU A 353 21.22 -13.29 2.67
CA GLU A 353 22.04 -14.10 1.76
C GLU A 353 23.00 -13.25 0.92
N VAL A 354 22.73 -11.95 0.76
CA VAL A 354 23.53 -11.02 -0.08
C VAL A 354 24.38 -10.07 0.77
N ASP A 355 23.92 -9.70 1.95
CA ASP A 355 24.57 -8.78 2.88
C ASP A 355 24.21 -9.22 4.31
N ARG A 356 24.25 -8.30 5.27
CA ARG A 356 23.82 -8.50 6.65
C ARG A 356 22.34 -8.92 6.73
N PRO A 357 21.96 -9.86 7.59
CA PRO A 357 20.56 -10.24 7.78
C PRO A 357 19.75 -9.11 8.40
N GLU A 358 18.43 -9.21 8.31
CA GLU A 358 17.53 -8.17 8.81
C GLU A 358 17.51 -8.05 10.35
N GLN A 359 17.86 -9.12 11.06
CA GLN A 359 18.01 -9.14 12.51
C GLN A 359 19.06 -8.15 13.03
N GLU A 360 20.08 -7.79 12.25
CA GLU A 360 21.07 -6.79 12.69
C GLU A 360 20.46 -5.39 12.83
N LEU A 361 19.42 -5.10 12.05
CA LEU A 361 18.68 -3.86 12.16
C LEU A 361 17.53 -3.98 13.18
N MET A 362 16.69 -5.01 13.03
CA MET A 362 15.41 -5.15 13.73
C MET A 362 15.48 -5.98 15.04
N GLY A 363 16.51 -6.79 15.23
CA GLY A 363 16.63 -7.74 16.34
C GLY A 363 15.90 -9.08 16.13
N ILE A 364 15.08 -9.19 15.08
CA ILE A 364 14.34 -10.39 14.67
C ILE A 364 14.43 -10.55 13.15
N GLN A 365 14.12 -11.74 12.64
CA GLN A 365 14.08 -12.00 11.20
C GLN A 365 12.97 -12.97 10.81
N TYR A 366 12.58 -12.94 9.53
CA TYR A 366 11.44 -13.70 9.01
C TYR A 366 11.57 -15.20 9.26
N ALA A 367 10.55 -15.76 9.92
CA ALA A 367 10.43 -17.17 10.25
C ALA A 367 9.54 -17.92 9.25
N GLY A 368 8.49 -17.27 8.76
CA GLY A 368 7.57 -17.85 7.80
C GLY A 368 6.13 -17.38 7.97
N ARG A 369 5.27 -17.97 7.15
CA ARG A 369 3.83 -17.71 7.17
C ARG A 369 3.17 -18.29 8.41
N VAL A 370 2.11 -17.62 8.86
CA VAL A 370 1.19 -18.04 9.93
C VAL A 370 -0.17 -18.33 9.28
N PRO A 371 -0.44 -19.59 8.87
CA PRO A 371 -1.56 -19.91 7.98
C PRO A 371 -2.95 -19.74 8.59
N ALA A 372 -3.03 -19.77 9.93
CA ALA A 372 -4.24 -19.54 10.70
C ALA A 372 -3.88 -18.62 11.87
N PRO A 373 -4.78 -17.70 12.27
CA PRO A 373 -4.52 -16.81 13.40
C PRO A 373 -4.12 -17.57 14.64
N ALA A 374 -3.07 -17.10 15.29
CA ALA A 374 -2.56 -17.62 16.54
C ALA A 374 -2.60 -16.52 17.60
N PRO A 375 -2.69 -16.88 18.89
CA PRO A 375 -2.56 -15.89 19.94
C PRO A 375 -1.14 -15.30 19.97
N LEU A 376 -1.03 -13.99 20.24
CA LEU A 376 0.22 -13.44 20.74
C LEU A 376 0.35 -13.84 22.21
N VAL A 377 1.37 -14.62 22.54
CA VAL A 377 1.67 -15.00 23.91
C VAL A 377 2.53 -13.92 24.54
N VAL A 378 2.06 -13.34 25.64
CA VAL A 378 2.79 -12.33 26.40
C VAL A 378 4.04 -12.96 26.99
N ARG A 379 5.19 -12.40 26.61
CA ARG A 379 6.52 -12.76 27.10
C ARG A 379 7.22 -11.52 27.63
N HIS A 380 8.04 -11.72 28.66
CA HIS A 380 8.73 -10.64 29.35
C HIS A 380 7.74 -9.58 29.85
N ALA A 381 6.73 -10.01 30.62
CA ALA A 381 5.64 -9.13 31.07
C ALA A 381 6.09 -7.88 31.85
N GLU A 382 7.32 -7.85 32.37
CA GLU A 382 7.93 -6.68 33.02
C GLU A 382 8.43 -5.60 32.02
N HIS A 383 8.50 -5.91 30.72
CA HIS A 383 8.91 -4.96 29.69
C HIS A 383 7.87 -3.82 29.57
N TRP A 384 8.34 -2.57 29.44
CA TRP A 384 7.49 -1.37 29.41
C TRP A 384 6.42 -1.38 28.32
N LEU A 385 6.59 -2.16 27.25
CA LEU A 385 5.55 -2.39 26.22
C LEU A 385 4.22 -2.87 26.83
N TRP A 386 4.28 -3.62 27.93
CA TRP A 386 3.11 -4.16 28.62
C TRP A 386 2.58 -3.23 29.72
N GLU A 387 3.24 -2.10 29.97
CA GLU A 387 2.82 -1.16 31.01
C GLU A 387 1.38 -0.68 30.79
N ALA A 388 0.60 -0.67 31.87
CA ALA A 388 -0.82 -0.28 31.88
C ALA A 388 -1.76 -1.11 30.96
N THR A 389 -1.30 -2.23 30.40
CA THR A 389 -2.16 -3.14 29.62
C THR A 389 -2.95 -4.12 30.50
N GLY A 390 -2.43 -4.42 31.69
CA GLY A 390 -2.95 -5.48 32.56
C GLY A 390 -2.55 -6.90 32.14
N ALA A 391 -1.66 -7.03 31.16
CA ALA A 391 -1.14 -8.32 30.68
C ALA A 391 -0.15 -8.95 31.68
N HIS A 392 -0.21 -10.27 31.80
CA HIS A 392 0.68 -11.09 32.62
C HIS A 392 1.46 -12.08 31.75
N GLU A 393 2.57 -12.60 32.28
CA GLU A 393 3.39 -13.59 31.58
C GLU A 393 2.56 -14.82 31.22
N GLY A 394 2.56 -15.19 29.94
CA GLY A 394 1.79 -16.32 29.41
C GLY A 394 0.35 -16.00 29.03
N ASP A 395 -0.13 -14.77 29.23
CA ASP A 395 -1.44 -14.36 28.71
C ASP A 395 -1.48 -14.51 27.19
N GLU A 396 -2.60 -14.99 26.68
CA GLU A 396 -2.84 -15.15 25.25
C GLU A 396 -3.75 -14.03 24.75
N LEU A 397 -3.28 -13.27 23.76
CA LEU A 397 -4.08 -12.28 23.03
C LEU A 397 -4.60 -12.95 21.74
N PRO A 398 -5.85 -13.43 21.70
CA PRO A 398 -6.31 -14.32 20.65
C PRO A 398 -6.33 -13.63 19.27
N GLY A 399 -5.86 -14.35 18.25
CA GLY A 399 -5.94 -13.92 16.85
C GLY A 399 -5.04 -12.73 16.47
N LEU A 400 -4.10 -12.35 17.33
CA LEU A 400 -3.24 -11.19 17.10
C LEU A 400 -2.06 -11.47 16.16
N VAL A 401 -1.64 -12.73 16.02
CA VAL A 401 -0.57 -13.15 15.10
C VAL A 401 -1.17 -13.85 13.90
N ALA A 402 -1.03 -13.26 12.70
CA ALA A 402 -1.56 -13.84 11.47
C ALA A 402 -0.79 -13.34 10.24
N GLY A 403 -0.92 -14.07 9.13
CA GLY A 403 -0.23 -13.76 7.87
C GLY A 403 1.21 -14.26 7.93
N GLU A 404 2.05 -13.57 8.70
CA GLU A 404 3.49 -13.77 8.76
C GLU A 404 4.05 -13.53 10.16
N ALA A 405 5.18 -14.17 10.47
CA ALA A 405 5.87 -13.98 11.74
C ALA A 405 7.38 -13.95 11.57
N ASP A 406 8.00 -13.10 12.39
CA ASP A 406 9.44 -13.03 12.61
C ASP A 406 9.78 -13.68 13.95
N ARG A 407 11.03 -14.10 14.11
CA ARG A 407 11.52 -14.66 15.37
C ARG A 407 12.92 -14.16 15.71
N TYR A 408 13.28 -14.31 16.98
CA TYR A 408 14.64 -14.13 17.46
C TYR A 408 15.54 -15.27 16.93
N PHE A 409 16.82 -14.98 16.70
CA PHE A 409 17.80 -15.94 16.18
C PHE A 409 19.11 -15.92 16.96
#